data_AF-A0A926VDA9-F1
#
_entry.id   AF-A0A926VDA9-F1
#
_cell.length_a   1.000
_cell.length_b   1.000
_cell.length_c   1.000
_cell.angle_alpha   90.00
_cell.angle_beta   90.00
_cell.angle_gamma   90.00
#
_symmetry.space_group_name_H-M   'P 1'
#
loop_
_entity.id
_entity.type
_entity.pdbx_description
1 polymer ?
#
loop_
_entity_poly.entity_id
_entity_poly.type
_entity_poly.pdbx_seq_one_letter_code
_entity_poly.pdbx_strand_id
1 'polypeptide(L)'
;MSLNELPGAELILPGLNDLHNGEANTVGSLLVAIAATRLTEAGLDVPLEHLAPEPELTLYARLQDERDDAYLYYNALLNSLNSFCNALELSALSEWEGSVTLPSSLTPNP
;
A
#
# COMPACT_ATOMS: atom_id res chain seq x y z
N MET A 1 4.95 11.80 9.00
CA MET A 1 3.50 11.64 8.82
C MET A 1 3.12 10.31 9.42
N SER A 2 1.97 10.20 10.12
CA SER A 2 1.53 8.88 10.61
C SER A 2 0.85 8.14 9.46
N LEU A 3 1.12 6.85 9.31
CA LEU A 3 0.57 6.01 8.23
C LEU A 3 -0.97 6.04 8.20
N ASN A 4 -1.59 6.28 9.35
CA ASN A 4 -3.04 6.38 9.59
C ASN A 4 -3.67 7.65 9.01
N GLU A 5 -2.89 8.66 8.67
CA GLU A 5 -3.35 9.93 8.11
C GLU A 5 -3.37 9.92 6.58
N LEU A 6 -2.86 8.85 5.96
CA LEU A 6 -2.81 8.72 4.50
C LEU A 6 -4.20 8.39 3.93
N PRO A 7 -4.55 8.97 2.77
CA PRO A 7 -5.82 8.67 2.11
C PRO A 7 -5.89 7.17 1.78
N GLY A 8 -6.92 6.48 2.25
CA GLY A 8 -7.07 5.03 2.08
C GLY A 8 -6.46 4.16 3.19
N ALA A 9 -5.79 4.75 4.19
CA ALA A 9 -5.23 4.00 5.32
C ALA A 9 -6.30 3.20 6.08
N GLU A 10 -7.53 3.73 6.18
CA GLU A 10 -8.68 3.06 6.80
C GLU A 10 -9.06 1.74 6.11
N LEU A 11 -8.66 1.52 4.85
CA LEU A 11 -8.89 0.28 4.10
C LEU A 11 -7.65 -0.63 4.13
N ILE A 12 -6.46 -0.04 4.02
CA ILE A 12 -5.20 -0.78 3.91
C ILE A 12 -4.76 -1.35 5.25
N LEU A 13 -4.84 -0.56 6.34
CA LEU A 13 -4.42 -1.00 7.68
C LEU A 13 -5.17 -2.25 8.18
N PRO A 14 -6.52 -2.30 8.14
CA PRO A 14 -7.23 -3.52 8.52
C PRO A 14 -6.91 -4.68 7.56
N GLY A 15 -6.78 -4.44 6.25
CA GLY A 15 -6.41 -5.48 5.29
C GLY A 15 -5.04 -6.10 5.52
N LEU A 16 -4.07 -5.30 5.97
CA LEU A 16 -2.75 -5.77 6.35
C LEU A 16 -2.80 -6.62 7.63
N ASN A 17 -3.57 -6.17 8.62
CA ASN A 17 -3.79 -6.94 9.84
C ASN A 17 -4.49 -8.28 9.53
N ASP A 18 -5.49 -8.29 8.64
CA ASP A 18 -6.17 -9.51 8.20
C ASP A 18 -5.17 -10.49 7.54
N LEU A 19 -4.30 -9.99 6.65
CA LEU A 19 -3.24 -10.80 6.05
C LEU A 19 -2.28 -11.37 7.10
N HIS A 20 -1.92 -10.59 8.11
CA HIS A 20 -1.06 -11.05 9.22
C HIS A 20 -1.74 -12.13 10.07
N ASN A 21 -3.07 -12.15 10.11
CA ASN A 21 -3.86 -13.20 10.75
C ASN A 21 -4.10 -14.42 9.83
N GLY A 22 -3.63 -14.38 8.58
CA GLY A 22 -3.83 -15.44 7.58
C GLY A 22 -5.12 -15.32 6.77
N GLU A 23 -5.85 -14.21 6.89
CA GLU A 23 -7.13 -13.98 6.22
C GLU A 23 -6.94 -13.29 4.85
N ALA A 24 -6.46 -14.02 3.85
CA ALA A 24 -6.18 -13.45 2.51
C ALA A 24 -7.42 -13.11 1.65
N ASN A 25 -8.61 -13.56 2.05
CA ASN A 25 -9.85 -13.48 1.26
C ASN A 25 -10.77 -12.32 1.66
N THR A 26 -10.27 -11.33 2.41
CA THR A 26 -11.03 -10.12 2.76
C THR A 26 -10.81 -9.02 1.73
N VAL A 27 -11.75 -8.06 1.65
CA VAL A 27 -11.64 -6.92 0.72
C VAL A 27 -10.34 -6.16 0.93
N GLY A 28 -9.97 -5.89 2.19
CA GLY A 28 -8.72 -5.20 2.54
C GLY A 28 -7.48 -6.01 2.19
N SER A 29 -7.47 -7.31 2.48
CA SER A 29 -6.34 -8.19 2.18
C SER A 29 -6.10 -8.34 0.68
N LEU A 30 -7.17 -8.47 -0.11
CA LEU A 30 -7.08 -8.52 -1.56
C LEU A 30 -6.56 -7.20 -2.13
N LEU A 31 -7.00 -6.05 -1.60
CA LEU A 31 -6.47 -4.74 -1.94
C LEU A 31 -4.97 -4.62 -1.68
N VAL A 32 -4.52 -5.03 -0.48
CA VAL A 32 -3.10 -5.05 -0.13
C VAL A 32 -2.34 -5.99 -1.06
N ALA A 33 -2.92 -7.15 -1.40
CA ALA A 33 -2.32 -8.10 -2.32
C ALA A 33 -2.11 -7.53 -3.74
N ILE A 34 -3.07 -6.74 -4.24
CA ILE A 34 -2.97 -6.09 -5.56
C ILE A 34 -1.76 -5.15 -5.64
N ALA A 35 -1.52 -4.35 -4.60
CA ALA A 35 -0.37 -3.45 -4.56
C ALA A 35 0.79 -3.97 -3.70
N ALA A 36 0.84 -5.27 -3.38
CA ALA A 36 1.79 -5.81 -2.42
C ALA A 36 3.24 -5.49 -2.81
N THR A 37 3.58 -5.64 -4.09
CA THR A 37 4.89 -5.28 -4.63
C THR A 37 5.22 -3.81 -4.36
N ARG A 38 4.32 -2.89 -4.72
CA ARG A 38 4.55 -1.43 -4.56
C ARG A 38 4.63 -1.01 -3.09
N LEU A 39 3.77 -1.56 -2.24
CA LEU A 39 3.77 -1.30 -0.81
C LEU A 39 5.08 -1.78 -0.18
N THR A 40 5.56 -2.96 -0.59
CA THR A 40 6.85 -3.49 -0.14
C THR A 40 8.03 -2.62 -0.62
N GLU A 41 8.01 -2.17 -1.88
CA GLU A 41 9.01 -1.25 -2.43
C GLU A 41 9.03 0.10 -1.71
N ALA A 42 7.86 0.57 -1.26
CA ALA A 42 7.71 1.78 -0.47
C ALA A 42 8.10 1.59 1.02
N GLY A 43 8.49 0.38 1.44
CA GLY A 43 8.99 0.08 2.77
C GLY A 43 7.94 -0.44 3.77
N LEU A 44 6.74 -0.82 3.32
CA LEU A 44 5.79 -1.53 4.17
C LEU A 44 6.09 -3.02 4.26
N ASP A 45 5.91 -3.58 5.45
CA ASP A 45 5.99 -5.02 5.67
C ASP A 45 4.69 -5.69 5.22
N VAL A 46 4.69 -6.28 4.03
CA VAL A 46 3.54 -6.99 3.46
C VAL A 46 3.84 -8.48 3.34
N PRO A 47 3.02 -9.37 3.92
CA PRO A 47 3.27 -10.81 3.88
C PRO A 47 2.95 -11.40 2.49
N LEU A 48 3.98 -11.43 1.64
CA LEU A 48 3.88 -11.94 0.26
C LEU A 48 3.58 -13.45 0.18
N GLU A 49 3.82 -14.20 1.26
CA GLU A 49 3.61 -15.65 1.33
C GLU A 49 2.12 -16.05 1.43
N HIS A 50 1.26 -15.14 1.93
CA HIS A 50 -0.16 -15.38 2.15
C HIS A 50 -1.05 -14.71 1.10
N LEU A 51 -0.50 -14.31 -0.06
CA LEU A 51 -1.28 -13.62 -1.08
C LEU A 51 -2.23 -14.58 -1.79
N ALA A 52 -3.48 -14.14 -1.96
CA ALA A 52 -4.45 -14.86 -2.76
C ALA A 52 -3.99 -14.93 -4.24
N PRO A 53 -4.22 -16.06 -4.93
CA PRO A 53 -4.02 -16.15 -6.36
C PRO A 53 -4.99 -15.19 -7.08
N GLU A 54 -4.47 -14.36 -7.98
CA GLU A 54 -5.26 -13.39 -8.76
C GLU A 54 -6.14 -12.48 -7.89
N PRO A 55 -5.53 -11.63 -7.02
CA PRO A 55 -6.28 -10.87 -6.03
C PRO A 55 -7.26 -9.86 -6.65
N GLU A 56 -6.95 -9.33 -7.84
CA GLU A 56 -7.86 -8.48 -8.62
C GLU A 56 -9.14 -9.20 -9.02
N LEU A 57 -9.01 -10.41 -9.58
CA LEU A 57 -10.17 -11.21 -10.01
C LEU A 57 -10.99 -11.67 -8.79
N THR A 58 -10.32 -12.09 -7.73
CA THR A 58 -10.99 -12.52 -6.50
C THR A 58 -11.77 -11.36 -5.86
N LEU A 59 -11.17 -10.17 -5.81
CA LEU A 59 -11.83 -8.97 -5.31
C LEU A 59 -13.06 -8.62 -6.15
N TYR A 60 -12.89 -8.59 -7.48
CA TYR A 60 -13.97 -8.23 -8.38
C TYR A 60 -15.14 -9.24 -8.31
N ALA A 61 -14.84 -10.54 -8.31
CA ALA A 61 -15.85 -11.59 -8.18
C ALA A 61 -16.62 -11.49 -6.87
N ARG A 62 -15.93 -11.19 -5.76
CA ARG A 62 -16.56 -10.98 -4.45
C ARG A 62 -17.48 -9.76 -4.47
N LEU A 63 -17.02 -8.65 -5.05
CA LEU A 63 -17.83 -7.43 -5.15
C LEU A 63 -19.07 -7.63 -6.02
N GLN A 64 -18.96 -8.43 -7.09
CA GLN A 64 -20.10 -8.79 -7.95
C GLN A 64 -21.17 -9.60 -7.20
N ASP A 65 -20.77 -10.48 -6.27
CA ASP A 65 -21.72 -11.26 -5.47
C ASP A 65 -22.41 -10.39 -4.40
N GLU A 66 -21.67 -9.46 -3.79
CA GLU A 66 -22.21 -8.60 -2.74
C GLU A 66 -23.06 -7.45 -3.30
N ARG A 67 -22.77 -6.94 -4.51
CA ARG A 67 -23.34 -5.68 -5.01
C ARG A 67 -23.46 -5.61 -6.55
N ASP A 68 -24.54 -4.99 -7.02
CA ASP A 68 -24.74 -4.69 -8.45
C ASP A 68 -23.77 -3.61 -8.99
N ASP A 69 -23.30 -2.69 -8.13
CA ASP A 69 -22.37 -1.61 -8.47
C ASP A 69 -20.89 -1.99 -8.29
N ALA A 70 -20.58 -3.29 -8.34
CA ALA A 70 -19.25 -3.87 -8.14
C ALA A 70 -18.14 -3.14 -8.91
N TYR A 71 -18.38 -2.78 -10.17
CA TYR A 71 -17.40 -2.07 -10.99
C TYR A 71 -17.07 -0.66 -10.48
N LEU A 72 -18.09 0.11 -10.06
CA LEU A 72 -17.89 1.45 -9.48
C LEU A 72 -17.15 1.36 -8.15
N TYR A 73 -17.57 0.41 -7.30
CA TYR A 73 -16.95 0.20 -6.00
C TYR A 73 -15.50 -0.27 -6.13
N TYR A 74 -15.23 -1.23 -7.02
CA TYR A 74 -13.88 -1.69 -7.35
C TYR A 74 -12.96 -0.55 -7.78
N ASN A 75 -13.43 0.32 -8.69
CA ASN A 75 -12.67 1.49 -9.11
C ASN A 75 -12.42 2.47 -7.96
N ALA A 76 -13.39 2.66 -7.05
CA ALA A 76 -13.20 3.50 -5.87
C ALA A 76 -12.10 2.93 -4.95
N LEU A 77 -12.11 1.62 -4.72
CA LEU A 77 -11.10 0.92 -3.93
C LEU A 77 -9.71 1.04 -4.55
N LEU A 78 -9.58 0.82 -5.87
CA LEU A 78 -8.32 1.00 -6.59
C LEU A 78 -7.80 2.44 -6.54
N ASN A 79 -8.68 3.43 -6.62
CA ASN A 79 -8.29 4.84 -6.50
C ASN A 79 -7.79 5.16 -5.07
N SER A 80 -8.45 4.63 -4.03
CA SER A 80 -7.97 4.76 -2.65
C SER A 80 -6.63 4.07 -2.44
N LEU A 81 -6.44 2.87 -3.01
CA LEU A 81 -5.17 2.14 -2.98
C LEU A 81 -4.04 2.95 -3.62
N ASN A 82 -4.27 3.47 -4.82
CA ASN A 82 -3.29 4.27 -5.53
C ASN A 82 -2.97 5.57 -4.79
N SER A 83 -3.97 6.22 -4.19
CA SER A 83 -3.77 7.42 -3.37
C SER A 83 -2.91 7.12 -2.15
N PHE A 84 -3.17 6.00 -1.47
CA PHE A 84 -2.37 5.53 -0.35
C PHE A 84 -0.91 5.26 -0.76
N CYS A 85 -0.71 4.45 -1.81
CA CYS A 85 0.63 4.12 -2.31
C CYS A 85 1.41 5.37 -2.70
N ASN A 86 0.79 6.30 -3.43
CA ASN A 86 1.43 7.53 -3.84
C ASN A 86 1.80 8.42 -2.64
N ALA A 87 0.92 8.53 -1.64
CA ALA A 87 1.20 9.31 -0.44
C ALA A 87 2.31 8.67 0.42
N LEU A 88 2.35 7.33 0.46
CA LEU A 88 3.41 6.57 1.10
C LEU A 88 4.77 6.76 0.40
N GLU A 89 4.81 6.61 -0.92
CA GLU A 89 5.98 6.84 -1.76
C GLU A 89 6.52 8.26 -1.58
N LEU A 90 5.63 9.27 -1.56
CA LEU A 90 5.97 10.67 -1.27
C LEU A 90 6.56 10.85 0.13
N SER A 91 6.00 10.18 1.15
CA SER A 91 6.55 10.20 2.51
C SER A 91 7.95 9.58 2.55
N ALA A 92 8.14 8.43 1.91
CA ALA A 92 9.42 7.74 1.84
C ALA A 92 10.50 8.58 1.13
N LEU A 93 10.14 9.28 0.03
CA LEU A 93 11.04 10.20 -0.67
C LEU A 93 11.39 11.44 0.17
N SER A 94 10.42 11.99 0.91
CA SER A 94 10.66 13.13 1.81
C SER A 94 11.62 12.79 2.95
N GLU A 95 11.66 11.53 3.40
CA GLU A 95 12.61 11.08 4.42
C GLU A 95 14.04 10.94 3.85
N TRP A 96 14.17 10.64 2.56
CA TRP A 96 15.46 10.53 1.88
C TRP A 96 16.11 11.89 1.58
N GLU A 97 15.34 12.94 1.27
CA GLU A 97 15.89 14.30 1.08
C GLU A 97 16.44 14.92 2.38
N GLY A 98 16.04 14.41 3.55
CA GLY A 98 16.59 14.84 4.86
C GLY A 98 17.97 14.27 5.21
N SER A 99 18.46 13.26 4.47
CA SER A 99 19.73 12.56 4.76
C SER A 99 20.88 12.87 3.79
N VAL A 100 20.75 13.85 2.88
CA VAL A 100 21.91 14.39 2.16
C VAL A 100 22.72 15.27 3.12
N THR A 101 23.47 14.63 4.02
CA THR A 101 24.67 15.23 4.58
C THR A 101 25.71 15.21 3.46
N LEU A 102 25.85 16.34 2.76
CA LEU A 102 27.00 16.58 1.89
C LEU A 102 28.28 16.19 2.65
N PRO A 103 29.20 15.39 2.09
CA PRO A 103 30.49 15.19 2.73
C PRO A 103 31.22 16.54 2.79
N SER A 104 31.21 17.14 3.99
CA SER A 104 32.05 18.28 4.38
C SER A 104 33.52 17.85 4.31
N SER A 105 34.10 17.83 3.13
CA SER A 105 35.52 17.52 2.93
C SER A 105 36.04 18.26 1.71
N LEU A 106 36.02 19.59 1.77
CA LEU A 106 36.86 20.46 0.95
C LEU A 106 37.04 21.80 1.68
N THR A 107 37.85 21.77 2.73
CA THR A 107 38.66 22.94 3.10
C THR A 107 40.13 22.65 2.79
N PRO A 108 40.86 23.66 2.29
CA PRO A 108 42.12 23.48 1.59
C PRO A 108 43.28 23.28 2.56
N ASN A 109 44.22 22.41 2.21
CA ASN A 109 45.51 22.30 2.91
C ASN A 109 46.47 23.42 2.43
N PRO A 110 47.43 23.86 3.27
CA PRO A 110 47.96 25.24 3.36
C PRO A 110 48.90 25.67 2.24
#